data_AF-A0A843KYW3-F1
#
_entry.id   AF-A0A843KYW3-F1
#
_cell.length_a   1.000
_cell.length_b   1.000
_cell.length_c   1.000
_cell.angle_alpha   90.00
_cell.angle_beta   90.00
_cell.angle_gamma   90.00
#
_symmetry.space_group_name_H-M   'P 1'
#
loop_
_entity.id
_entity.type
_entity.pdbx_description
1 polymer ?
#
loop_
_entity_poly.entity_id
_entity_poly.type
_entity_poly.pdbx_seq_one_letter_code
_entity_poly.pdbx_strand_id
1 'polypeptide(L)'
;MIEIYPNLYIGTQEDYEVTVEAHETWCVVHACRSPYHCLAVTCSPVGTVPEDHPEHLVARRGNRLMLNLVDTHNPDDVPKEAIDAALLFIDRCLAKGRPVLVHCGFGISRSAAIGLLYLAAHTDVLPVESLAAAEAAYRRIYPAYRPGRGIRGFLAAHWDEYAKRRVTA
;
A
#
# COMPACT_ATOMS: atom_id res chain seq x y z
N MET A 1 -10.99 -9.88 0.10
CA MET A 1 -10.37 -8.78 0.89
C MET A 1 -10.59 -8.99 2.38
N ILE A 2 -9.72 -8.45 3.24
CA ILE A 2 -9.83 -8.53 4.72
C ILE A 2 -9.71 -7.12 5.31
N GLU A 3 -10.59 -6.79 6.25
CA GLU A 3 -10.52 -5.56 7.03
C GLU A 3 -9.45 -5.68 8.12
N ILE A 4 -8.41 -4.84 8.04
CA ILE A 4 -7.28 -4.87 9.00
C ILE A 4 -7.42 -3.80 10.09
N TYR A 5 -8.28 -2.81 9.87
CA TYR A 5 -8.60 -1.70 10.76
C TYR A 5 -9.93 -1.09 10.27
N PRO A 6 -10.74 -0.42 11.12
CA PRO A 6 -12.04 0.12 10.69
C PRO A 6 -11.95 0.89 9.37
N ASN A 7 -12.71 0.44 8.38
CA ASN A 7 -12.77 0.96 7.01
C ASN A 7 -11.49 0.78 6.16
N LEU A 8 -10.48 0.04 6.62
CA LEU A 8 -9.24 -0.24 5.88
C LEU A 8 -9.12 -1.72 5.52
N TYR A 9 -9.11 -2.00 4.22
CA TYR A 9 -9.11 -3.34 3.67
C TYR A 9 -7.84 -3.62 2.88
N ILE A 10 -7.31 -4.83 3.01
CA ILE A 10 -6.26 -5.38 2.14
C ILE A 10 -6.86 -6.46 1.25
N GLY A 11 -6.56 -6.40 -0.05
CA GLY A 11 -7.14 -7.34 -1.03
C GLY A 11 -6.25 -7.66 -2.23
N THR A 12 -6.81 -8.49 -3.09
CA THR A 12 -6.27 -8.92 -4.39
C THR A 12 -6.70 -7.98 -5.51
N GLN A 13 -6.21 -8.24 -6.73
CA GLN A 13 -6.68 -7.56 -7.93
C GLN A 13 -8.16 -7.85 -8.19
N GLU A 14 -8.56 -9.11 -8.05
CA GLU A 14 -9.93 -9.56 -8.22
C GLU A 14 -10.89 -8.90 -7.21
N ASP A 15 -10.47 -8.72 -5.95
CA ASP A 15 -11.25 -7.98 -4.95
C ASP A 15 -11.58 -6.56 -5.44
N TYR A 16 -10.61 -5.89 -6.08
CA TYR A 16 -10.85 -4.57 -6.68
C TYR A 16 -11.83 -4.67 -7.86
N GLU A 17 -11.51 -5.49 -8.86
CA GLU A 17 -12.24 -5.54 -10.14
C GLU A 17 -13.69 -6.00 -9.98
N VAL A 18 -13.93 -6.98 -9.10
CA VAL A 18 -15.26 -7.59 -8.93
C VAL A 18 -16.09 -6.85 -7.88
N THR A 19 -15.45 -6.31 -6.84
CA THR A 19 -16.19 -5.82 -5.65
C THR A 19 -16.11 -4.31 -5.43
N VAL A 20 -15.03 -3.63 -5.82
CA VAL A 20 -14.79 -2.22 -5.40
C VAL A 20 -14.76 -1.23 -6.56
N GLU A 21 -14.45 -1.68 -7.77
CA GLU A 21 -14.31 -0.83 -8.95
C GLU A 21 -15.54 0.05 -9.20
N ALA A 22 -16.73 -0.55 -9.16
CA ALA A 22 -18.01 0.13 -9.38
C ALA A 22 -18.44 1.07 -8.23
N HIS A 23 -17.76 1.05 -7.09
CA HIS A 23 -18.13 1.87 -5.93
C HIS A 23 -17.34 3.18 -5.87
N GLU A 24 -17.97 4.27 -6.28
CA GLU A 24 -17.36 5.62 -6.34
C GLU A 24 -17.01 6.20 -4.96
N THR A 25 -17.61 5.68 -3.88
CA THR A 25 -17.34 6.15 -2.51
C THR A 25 -16.05 5.58 -1.94
N TRP A 26 -15.55 4.45 -2.46
CA TRP A 26 -14.35 3.78 -1.95
C TRP A 26 -13.09 4.49 -2.39
N CYS A 27 -12.16 4.74 -1.47
CA CYS A 27 -10.80 5.09 -1.86
C CYS A 27 -10.01 3.83 -2.20
N VAL A 28 -9.17 3.87 -3.24
CA VAL A 28 -8.31 2.71 -3.61
C VAL A 28 -6.86 3.13 -3.79
N VAL A 29 -5.98 2.29 -3.25
CA VAL A 29 -4.54 2.29 -3.56
C VAL A 29 -4.25 1.06 -4.42
N HIS A 30 -3.91 1.30 -5.68
CA HIS A 30 -3.35 0.29 -6.58
C HIS A 30 -1.86 0.17 -6.31
N ALA A 31 -1.47 -0.75 -5.41
CA ALA A 31 -0.09 -1.03 -5.05
C ALA A 31 0.59 -1.96 -6.07
N CYS A 32 0.39 -1.68 -7.36
CA CYS A 32 1.01 -2.38 -8.47
C CYS A 32 1.18 -1.46 -9.69
N ARG A 33 2.34 -1.59 -10.35
CA ARG A 33 2.63 -0.88 -11.61
C ARG A 33 1.63 -1.22 -12.72
N SER A 34 1.51 -2.51 -13.04
CA SER A 34 0.58 -3.00 -14.08
C SER A 34 -0.63 -3.68 -13.44
N PRO A 35 -1.85 -3.51 -13.98
CA PRO A 35 -2.18 -2.67 -15.13
C PRO A 35 -2.36 -1.18 -14.80
N TYR A 36 -2.68 -0.83 -13.55
CA TYR A 36 -3.35 0.44 -13.24
C TYR A 36 -2.47 1.69 -13.35
N HIS A 37 -1.23 1.66 -12.85
CA HIS A 37 -0.34 2.81 -12.98
C HIS A 37 0.12 3.03 -14.43
N CYS A 38 0.48 1.93 -15.13
CA CYS A 38 0.76 2.00 -16.57
C CYS A 38 -0.40 2.60 -17.35
N LEU A 39 -1.63 2.10 -17.13
CA LEU A 39 -2.81 2.62 -17.82
C LEU A 39 -3.04 4.10 -17.54
N ALA A 40 -2.85 4.54 -16.29
CA ALA A 40 -3.06 5.93 -15.90
C ALA A 40 -2.06 6.91 -16.54
N VAL A 41 -0.82 6.47 -16.78
CA VAL A 41 0.25 7.32 -17.32
C VAL A 41 0.37 7.21 -18.85
N THR A 42 0.24 6.00 -19.40
CA THR A 42 0.57 5.75 -20.81
C THR A 42 -0.65 5.39 -21.67
N CYS A 43 -1.86 5.41 -21.09
CA CYS A 43 -3.08 4.92 -21.74
C CYS A 43 -2.98 3.46 -22.23
N SER A 44 -2.07 2.66 -21.63
CA SER A 44 -1.87 1.24 -21.96
C SER A 44 -1.51 0.44 -20.70
N PRO A 45 -2.14 -0.71 -20.44
CA PRO A 45 -1.90 -1.50 -19.22
C PRO A 45 -0.49 -2.10 -19.14
N VAL A 46 0.23 -2.13 -20.27
CA VAL A 46 1.58 -2.70 -20.42
C VAL A 46 2.59 -1.66 -20.91
N GLY A 47 2.21 -0.38 -20.93
CA GLY A 47 3.10 0.67 -21.40
C GLY A 47 4.31 0.89 -20.48
N THR A 48 5.39 1.38 -21.08
CA THR A 48 6.57 1.82 -20.34
C THR A 48 6.36 3.26 -19.89
N VAL A 49 6.35 3.46 -18.57
CA VAL A 49 6.27 4.78 -17.94
C VAL A 49 7.64 5.46 -18.09
N PRO A 50 7.74 6.64 -18.73
CA PRO A 50 9.00 7.39 -18.81
C PRO A 50 9.52 7.77 -17.42
N GLU A 51 10.83 7.74 -17.21
CA GLU A 51 11.46 8.08 -15.92
C GLU A 51 11.29 9.56 -15.55
N ASP A 52 11.24 10.43 -16.55
CA ASP A 52 11.04 11.89 -16.41
C ASP A 52 9.56 12.29 -16.32
N HIS A 53 8.63 11.34 -16.36
CA HIS A 53 7.21 11.64 -16.25
C HIS A 53 6.87 12.18 -14.85
N PRO A 54 6.10 13.28 -14.71
CA PRO A 54 5.78 13.85 -13.39
C PRO A 54 4.99 12.89 -12.49
N GLU A 55 4.26 11.95 -13.07
CA GLU A 55 3.54 10.88 -12.35
C GLU A 55 4.30 9.54 -12.35
N HIS A 56 5.62 9.53 -12.59
CA HIS A 56 6.42 8.30 -12.73
C HIS A 56 6.25 7.34 -11.55
N LEU A 57 6.25 7.84 -10.32
CA LEU A 57 6.08 7.02 -9.12
C LEU A 57 4.61 6.89 -8.69
N VAL A 58 3.83 7.96 -8.87
CA VAL A 58 2.48 8.09 -8.32
C VAL A 58 1.59 8.85 -9.29
N ALA A 59 0.48 8.23 -9.70
CA ALA A 59 -0.59 8.87 -10.44
C ALA A 59 -1.86 8.98 -9.58
N ARG A 60 -2.65 10.05 -9.77
CA ARG A 60 -3.88 10.32 -8.97
C ARG A 60 -5.09 10.55 -9.86
N ARG A 61 -6.18 9.83 -9.62
CA ARG A 61 -7.47 10.04 -10.31
C ARG A 61 -8.58 10.00 -9.27
N GLY A 62 -9.01 11.17 -8.80
CA GLY A 62 -10.05 11.30 -7.78
C GLY A 62 -9.72 10.54 -6.48
N ASN A 63 -10.51 9.52 -6.19
CA ASN A 63 -10.40 8.60 -5.06
C ASN A 63 -9.52 7.37 -5.35
N ARG A 64 -8.72 7.39 -6.41
CA ARG A 64 -7.81 6.32 -6.79
C ARG A 64 -6.37 6.84 -6.81
N LEU A 65 -5.48 6.11 -6.14
CA LEU A 65 -4.04 6.33 -6.13
C LEU A 65 -3.37 5.13 -6.81
N MET A 66 -2.60 5.37 -7.87
CA MET A 66 -1.89 4.33 -8.60
C MET A 66 -0.40 4.47 -8.35
N LEU A 67 0.24 3.39 -7.90
CA LEU A 67 1.66 3.39 -7.57
C LEU A 67 2.45 2.62 -8.63
N ASN A 68 3.58 3.17 -9.06
CA ASN A 68 4.58 2.44 -9.82
C ASN A 68 5.38 1.52 -8.89
N LEU A 69 4.72 0.49 -8.37
CA LEU A 69 5.28 -0.40 -7.36
C LEU A 69 5.37 -1.83 -7.89
N VAL A 70 6.59 -2.37 -7.91
CA VAL A 70 6.90 -3.75 -8.29
C VAL A 70 7.35 -4.52 -7.07
N ASP A 71 7.05 -5.82 -7.02
CA ASP A 71 7.50 -6.70 -5.93
C ASP A 71 8.94 -7.15 -6.21
N THR A 72 9.86 -6.18 -6.11
CA THR A 72 11.28 -6.33 -6.41
C THR A 72 11.99 -7.27 -5.41
N HIS A 73 13.15 -7.79 -5.83
CA HIS A 73 14.06 -8.52 -4.95
C HIS A 73 15.04 -7.61 -4.20
N ASN A 74 15.27 -6.39 -4.70
CA ASN A 74 16.19 -5.41 -4.12
C ASN A 74 15.40 -4.36 -3.31
N PRO A 75 15.67 -4.20 -2.01
CA PRO A 75 15.01 -3.19 -1.17
C PRO A 75 15.15 -1.75 -1.70
N ASP A 76 16.28 -1.40 -2.30
CA ASP A 76 16.56 -0.04 -2.77
C ASP A 76 15.70 0.36 -3.98
N ASP A 77 15.13 -0.62 -4.68
CA ASP A 77 14.22 -0.38 -5.81
C ASP A 77 12.78 -0.09 -5.34
N VAL A 78 12.49 -0.17 -4.04
CA VAL A 78 11.16 0.14 -3.48
C VAL A 78 11.06 1.66 -3.29
N PRO A 79 10.23 2.37 -4.08
CA PRO A 79 10.16 3.84 -4.02
C PRO A 79 9.48 4.30 -2.73
N LYS A 80 10.28 4.83 -1.80
CA LYS A 80 9.80 5.34 -0.51
C LYS A 80 8.70 6.39 -0.67
N GLU A 81 8.84 7.28 -1.65
CA GLU A 81 7.89 8.34 -1.96
C GLU A 81 6.52 7.78 -2.34
N ALA A 82 6.46 6.63 -3.02
CA ALA A 82 5.20 5.98 -3.35
C ALA A 82 4.54 5.37 -2.11
N ILE A 83 5.33 4.78 -1.20
CA ILE A 83 4.84 4.25 0.08
C ILE A 83 4.31 5.40 0.95
N ASP A 84 5.08 6.48 1.11
CA ASP A 84 4.66 7.67 1.86
C ASP A 84 3.38 8.29 1.30
N ALA A 85 3.26 8.37 -0.04
CA ALA A 85 2.04 8.84 -0.70
C ALA A 85 0.84 7.95 -0.42
N ALA A 86 1.03 6.63 -0.33
CA ALA A 86 -0.01 5.67 -0.01
C ALA A 86 -0.52 5.84 1.43
N LEU A 87 0.39 5.91 2.41
CA LEU A 87 0.03 6.09 3.82
C LEU A 87 -0.77 7.38 4.04
N LEU A 88 -0.29 8.49 3.46
CA LEU A 88 -0.96 9.78 3.53
C LEU A 88 -2.35 9.77 2.84
N PHE A 89 -2.48 9.02 1.74
CA PHE A 89 -3.75 8.88 1.04
C PHE A 89 -4.77 8.08 1.86
N ILE A 90 -4.34 6.96 2.45
CA ILE A 90 -5.15 6.12 3.34
C ILE A 90 -5.68 6.97 4.50
N ASP A 91 -4.78 7.67 5.20
CA ASP A 91 -5.11 8.49 6.37
C ASP A 91 -6.20 9.53 6.07
N ARG A 92 -6.03 10.28 4.97
CA ARG A 92 -7.02 11.29 4.54
C ARG A 92 -8.36 10.70 4.15
N CYS A 93 -8.40 9.49 3.60
CA CYS A 93 -9.65 8.85 3.23
C CYS A 93 -10.40 8.31 4.45
N LEU A 94 -9.68 7.69 5.39
CA LEU A 94 -10.25 7.22 6.65
C LEU A 94 -10.76 8.38 7.51
N ALA A 95 -10.03 9.51 7.56
CA ALA A 95 -10.48 10.73 8.24
C ALA A 95 -11.80 11.30 7.68
N LYS A 96 -12.14 10.97 6.43
CA LYS A 96 -13.42 11.32 5.79
C LYS A 96 -14.49 10.25 5.95
N GLY A 97 -14.24 9.20 6.73
CA GLY A 97 -15.15 8.06 6.92
C GLY A 97 -15.33 7.20 5.66
N ARG A 98 -14.41 7.28 4.69
CA ARG A 98 -14.52 6.53 3.43
C ARG A 98 -13.85 5.16 3.59
N PRO A 99 -14.45 4.07 3.09
CA PRO A 99 -13.78 2.78 3.01
C PRO A 99 -12.58 2.87 2.05
N VAL A 100 -11.47 2.25 2.45
CA VAL A 100 -10.21 2.24 1.72
C VAL A 100 -9.81 0.81 1.41
N LEU A 101 -9.62 0.49 0.13
CA LEU A 101 -8.98 -0.76 -0.28
C LEU A 101 -7.55 -0.49 -0.74
N VAL A 102 -6.59 -1.18 -0.14
CA VAL A 102 -5.21 -1.27 -0.63
C VAL A 102 -5.02 -2.65 -1.21
N HIS A 103 -4.71 -2.73 -2.50
CA HIS A 103 -4.58 -4.01 -3.18
C HIS A 103 -3.36 -4.06 -4.10
N CYS A 104 -2.92 -5.26 -4.41
CA CYS A 104 -1.96 -5.54 -5.47
C CYS A 104 -2.45 -6.78 -6.24
N GLY A 105 -1.59 -7.48 -6.99
CA GLY A 105 -2.00 -8.71 -7.69
C GLY A 105 -2.65 -9.75 -6.77
N PHE A 106 -1.91 -10.21 -5.76
CA PHE A 106 -2.33 -11.31 -4.88
C PHE A 106 -2.67 -10.89 -3.45
N GLY A 107 -2.55 -9.61 -3.11
CA GLY A 107 -2.76 -9.14 -1.74
C GLY A 107 -1.69 -9.58 -0.71
N ILE A 108 -0.62 -10.25 -1.12
CA ILE A 108 0.31 -10.94 -0.19
C ILE A 108 1.49 -10.07 0.26
N SER A 109 2.07 -9.28 -0.65
CA SER A 109 3.35 -8.57 -0.45
C SER A 109 3.16 -7.05 -0.37
N ARG A 110 3.18 -6.35 -1.51
CA ARG A 110 3.11 -4.88 -1.60
C ARG A 110 1.98 -4.24 -0.80
N SER A 111 0.73 -4.61 -1.09
CA SER A 111 -0.44 -4.05 -0.40
C SER A 111 -0.48 -4.41 1.08
N ALA A 112 -0.17 -5.67 1.43
CA ALA A 112 -0.14 -6.10 2.81
C ALA A 112 0.95 -5.40 3.64
N ALA A 113 2.10 -5.09 3.02
CA ALA A 113 3.18 -4.31 3.63
C ALA A 113 2.77 -2.85 3.86
N ILE A 114 2.07 -2.23 2.90
CA ILE A 114 1.49 -0.89 3.10
C ILE A 114 0.48 -0.91 4.25
N GLY A 115 -0.36 -1.95 4.33
CA GLY A 115 -1.28 -2.16 5.45
C GLY A 115 -0.57 -2.24 6.80
N LEU A 116 0.48 -3.07 6.90
CA LEU A 116 1.31 -3.18 8.10
C LEU A 116 1.91 -1.82 8.50
N LEU A 117 2.50 -1.10 7.56
CA LEU A 117 3.09 0.22 7.82
C LEU A 117 2.04 1.23 8.29
N TYR A 118 0.84 1.21 7.71
CA TYR A 118 -0.23 2.10 8.14
C TYR A 118 -0.60 1.86 9.60
N LEU A 119 -0.84 0.59 9.98
CA LEU A 119 -1.16 0.27 11.38
C LEU A 119 -0.01 0.63 12.33
N ALA A 120 1.24 0.41 11.93
CA ALA A 120 2.40 0.74 12.76
C ALA A 120 2.57 2.25 12.97
N ALA A 121 2.34 3.05 11.91
CA ALA A 121 2.62 4.48 11.91
C ALA A 121 1.43 5.36 12.34
N HIS A 122 0.19 4.90 12.16
CA HIS A 122 -1.02 5.71 12.36
C HIS A 122 -2.00 5.17 13.42
N THR A 123 -1.76 3.98 13.98
CA THR A 123 -2.68 3.38 14.97
C THR A 123 -1.94 2.77 16.15
N ASP A 124 -2.71 2.30 17.14
CA ASP A 124 -2.20 1.59 18.32
C ASP A 124 -2.35 0.07 18.24
N VAL A 125 -2.80 -0.46 17.10
CA VAL A 125 -3.14 -1.87 16.91
C VAL A 125 -1.91 -2.79 16.93
N LEU A 126 -0.75 -2.31 16.46
CA LEU A 126 0.46 -3.10 16.40
C LEU A 126 1.50 -2.68 17.46
N PRO A 127 2.27 -3.64 18.00
CA PRO A 127 3.52 -3.35 18.67
C PRO A 127 4.51 -2.68 17.71
N VAL A 128 5.28 -1.71 18.20
CA VAL A 128 6.21 -0.91 17.37
C VAL A 128 7.67 -1.01 17.80
N GLU A 129 7.98 -1.79 18.84
CA GLU A 129 9.33 -1.99 19.36
C GLU A 129 10.28 -2.67 18.37
N SER A 130 9.75 -3.46 17.44
CA SER A 130 10.52 -4.07 16.36
C SER A 130 9.61 -4.49 15.20
N LEU A 131 10.17 -4.52 13.99
CA LEU A 131 9.48 -5.04 12.81
C LEU A 131 9.02 -6.49 13.04
N ALA A 132 9.86 -7.34 13.66
CA ALA A 132 9.53 -8.74 13.89
C ALA A 132 8.29 -8.92 14.79
N ALA A 133 8.18 -8.11 15.86
CA ALA A 133 7.01 -8.11 16.73
C ALA A 133 5.75 -7.65 16.00
N ALA A 134 5.86 -6.56 15.23
CA ALA A 134 4.77 -6.04 14.40
C ALA A 134 4.31 -7.06 13.36
N GLU A 135 5.24 -7.70 12.63
CA GLU A 135 4.94 -8.74 11.65
C GLU A 135 4.24 -9.96 12.30
N ALA A 136 4.66 -10.36 13.52
CA ALA A 136 4.06 -11.47 14.24
C ALA A 136 2.61 -11.15 14.68
N ALA A 137 2.36 -9.94 15.18
CA ALA A 137 1.01 -9.48 15.51
C ALA A 137 0.14 -9.32 14.25
N TYR A 138 0.69 -8.70 13.20
CA TYR A 138 -0.03 -8.44 11.96
C TYR A 138 -0.47 -9.71 11.24
N ARG A 139 0.31 -10.79 11.28
CA ARG A 139 -0.11 -12.09 10.72
C ARG A 139 -1.34 -12.70 11.40
N ARG A 140 -1.69 -12.27 12.62
CA ARG A 140 -2.95 -12.68 13.26
C ARG A 140 -4.15 -11.92 12.70
N ILE A 141 -3.93 -10.70 12.20
CA ILE A 141 -4.95 -9.84 11.57
C ILE A 141 -5.08 -10.18 10.08
N TYR A 142 -3.95 -10.30 9.38
CA TYR A 142 -3.87 -10.58 7.95
C TYR A 142 -2.94 -11.78 7.68
N PRO A 143 -3.44 -13.04 7.78
CA PRO A 143 -2.61 -14.25 7.68
C PRO A 143 -1.86 -14.43 6.36
N ALA A 144 -2.36 -13.83 5.27
CA ALA A 144 -1.72 -13.90 3.96
C ALA A 144 -0.44 -13.05 3.85
N TYR A 145 -0.11 -12.22 4.87
CA TYR A 145 1.09 -11.40 4.88
C TYR A 145 2.38 -12.24 4.76
N ARG A 146 2.99 -12.17 3.58
CA ARG A 146 4.26 -12.82 3.26
C ARG A 146 5.00 -11.99 2.21
N PRO A 147 5.60 -10.86 2.61
CA PRO A 147 6.25 -9.95 1.67
C PRO A 147 7.42 -10.61 0.94
N GLY A 148 7.62 -10.20 -0.32
CA GLY A 148 8.80 -10.51 -1.10
C GLY A 148 10.06 -9.90 -0.46
N ARG A 149 11.23 -10.37 -0.90
CA ARG A 149 12.52 -9.98 -0.31
C ARG A 149 12.76 -8.47 -0.34
N GLY A 150 12.50 -7.80 -1.46
CA GLY A 150 12.71 -6.36 -1.58
C GLY A 150 11.78 -5.58 -0.65
N ILE A 151 10.47 -5.88 -0.69
CA ILE A 151 9.48 -5.24 0.18
C ILE A 151 9.82 -5.45 1.66
N ARG A 152 10.16 -6.66 2.09
CA ARG A 152 10.54 -6.92 3.49
C ARG A 152 11.81 -6.21 3.89
N GLY A 153 12.81 -6.16 3.00
CA GLY A 153 14.05 -5.42 3.25
C GLY A 153 13.81 -3.91 3.36
N PHE A 154 12.92 -3.35 2.54
CA PHE A 154 12.49 -1.95 2.64
C PHE A 154 11.86 -1.68 4.02
N LEU A 155 10.94 -2.56 4.46
CA LEU A 155 10.34 -2.45 5.79
C LEU A 155 11.41 -2.44 6.88
N ALA A 156 12.41 -3.32 6.79
CA ALA A 156 13.49 -3.38 7.78
C ALA A 156 14.37 -2.12 7.76
N ALA A 157 14.71 -1.60 6.58
CA ALA A 157 15.55 -0.42 6.43
C ALA A 157 14.90 0.86 6.94
N HIS A 158 13.56 0.97 6.85
CA HIS A 158 12.81 2.17 7.21
C HIS A 158 11.94 2.02 8.46
N TRP A 159 12.02 0.87 9.16
CA TRP A 159 11.13 0.56 10.28
C TRP A 159 11.11 1.65 11.34
N ASP A 160 12.29 2.05 11.81
CA ASP A 160 12.41 3.04 12.88
C ASP A 160 11.85 4.39 12.47
N GLU A 161 11.95 4.77 11.20
CA GLU A 161 11.36 6.02 10.71
C GLU A 161 9.84 5.99 10.83
N TYR A 162 9.21 4.92 10.34
CA TYR A 162 7.75 4.78 10.37
C TYR A 162 7.22 4.57 11.79
N ALA A 163 7.88 3.74 12.60
CA ALA A 163 7.51 3.47 13.98
C ALA A 163 7.62 4.72 14.87
N LYS A 164 8.62 5.60 14.64
CA LYS A 164 8.81 6.82 15.44
C LYS A 164 7.79 7.91 15.11
N ARG A 165 7.22 7.94 13.89
CA ARG A 165 6.16 8.92 13.54
C ARG A 165 4.98 8.87 14.52
N ARG A 166 4.70 7.68 15.09
CA ARG A 166 3.71 7.49 16.16
C ARG A 166 4.08 8.16 17.49
N VAL A 167 5.35 8.26 17.82
CA VAL A 167 5.81 8.82 19.10
C VAL A 167 5.73 10.36 19.10
N THR A 168 5.70 10.96 17.90
CA THR A 168 5.72 12.41 17.71
C THR A 168 4.37 13.03 17.33
N ALA A 169 3.31 12.22 17.17
CA ALA A 169 1.95 12.65 16.87
C ALA A 169 1.08 12.59 18.13
#